data_AF-A0A2T0FCQ6-F1
#
_entry.id   AF-A0A2T0FCQ6-F1
#
_cell.length_a   1.000
_cell.length_b   1.000
_cell.length_c   1.000
_cell.angle_alpha   90.00
_cell.angle_beta   90.00
_cell.angle_gamma   90.00
#
_symmetry.space_group_name_H-M   'P 1'
#
loop_
_entity.id
_entity.type
_entity.pdbx_description
1 polymer ?
#
loop_
_entity_poly.entity_id
_entity_poly.type
_entity_poly.pdbx_seq_one_letter_code
_entity_poly.pdbx_strand_id
1 'polypeptide(L)'
;MTVGRRDLQKFLGRKNFKGYYTKNPLATTPAYAKFNNRSSYLPAWPIKSWHRQGKRLVDWPQVFAATNCEPTNQPFAENKYTRSNRLIGADLKAALLAELSKGATSQQLSFKYGIAVPRVEAVIRLNEVHQDLESKNAITTEMKKMARHMRAMFDEIRTDQNGVPERPVDDLTEIPIPKEVQTQRFQSIAESEPFGPVDAAKILGIEPAAVTLEKLTQEGDHHAEGSTKKEVSFIAPQLEGERSLFRFTDAKVGNVGYRYGASRDDRKHARRVRFLPNGHMTYPLPEHS
;
A
#
# COMPACT_ATOMS: atom_id res chain seq x y z
N MET A 1 1.84 -42.64 -14.70
CA MET A 1 1.44 -41.21 -14.53
C MET A 1 0.96 -41.04 -13.09
N THR A 2 1.56 -40.16 -12.32
CA THR A 2 1.18 -39.91 -10.92
C THR A 2 -0.24 -39.34 -10.83
N VAL A 3 -0.92 -39.58 -9.71
CA VAL A 3 -2.29 -39.08 -9.46
C VAL A 3 -2.34 -37.55 -9.59
N GLY A 4 -1.38 -36.85 -8.98
CA GLY A 4 -1.28 -35.38 -9.07
C GLY A 4 -1.14 -34.86 -10.50
N ARG A 5 -0.36 -35.54 -11.36
CA ARG A 5 -0.21 -35.13 -12.77
C ARG A 5 -1.50 -35.31 -13.56
N ARG A 6 -2.28 -36.35 -13.27
CA ARG A 6 -3.60 -36.58 -13.90
C ARG A 6 -4.60 -35.52 -13.46
N ASP A 7 -4.60 -35.14 -12.20
CA ASP A 7 -5.53 -34.13 -11.69
C ASP A 7 -5.19 -32.73 -12.16
N LEU A 8 -3.90 -32.39 -12.26
CA LEU A 8 -3.46 -31.15 -12.90
C LEU A 8 -3.88 -31.08 -14.38
N GLN A 9 -3.75 -32.18 -15.13
CA GLN A 9 -4.21 -32.22 -16.52
C GLN A 9 -5.74 -32.03 -16.65
N LYS A 10 -6.52 -32.52 -15.69
CA LYS A 10 -7.97 -32.28 -15.65
C LYS A 10 -8.29 -30.83 -15.33
N PHE A 11 -7.57 -30.23 -14.39
CA PHE A 11 -7.72 -28.82 -14.02
C PHE A 11 -7.38 -27.88 -15.19
N LEU A 12 -6.23 -28.09 -15.84
CA LEU A 12 -5.79 -27.26 -16.96
C LEU A 12 -6.61 -27.50 -18.24
N GLY A 13 -7.08 -28.73 -18.46
CA GLY A 13 -7.73 -29.12 -19.71
C GLY A 13 -6.73 -29.35 -20.85
N ARG A 14 -7.25 -29.41 -22.08
CA ARG A 14 -6.42 -29.71 -23.27
C ARG A 14 -5.62 -28.48 -23.70
N LYS A 15 -4.34 -28.71 -23.99
CA LYS A 15 -3.41 -27.73 -24.57
C LYS A 15 -3.65 -27.62 -26.08
N ASN A 16 -3.70 -26.40 -26.63
CA ASN A 16 -3.75 -26.18 -28.07
C ASN A 16 -2.34 -26.26 -28.70
N PHE A 17 -2.24 -26.17 -30.04
CA PHE A 17 -0.95 -26.25 -30.75
C PHE A 17 0.03 -25.13 -30.38
N LYS A 18 -0.47 -23.93 -30.01
CA LYS A 18 0.34 -22.80 -29.49
C LYS A 18 0.77 -22.97 -28.04
N GLY A 19 0.17 -23.93 -27.35
CA GLY A 19 0.46 -24.27 -25.99
C GLY A 19 -0.42 -23.68 -24.91
N TYR A 20 -1.54 -23.06 -25.28
CA TYR A 20 -2.50 -22.44 -24.38
C TYR A 20 -3.58 -23.40 -23.90
N TYR A 21 -4.07 -23.17 -22.67
CA TYR A 21 -5.18 -23.90 -22.05
C TYR A 21 -6.48 -23.11 -22.17
N THR A 22 -7.00 -22.96 -23.39
CA THR A 22 -8.15 -22.10 -23.70
C THR A 22 -9.44 -22.45 -22.97
N LYS A 23 -9.55 -23.68 -22.46
CA LYS A 23 -10.72 -24.14 -21.69
C LYS A 23 -10.64 -23.81 -20.20
N ASN A 24 -9.48 -23.38 -19.70
CA ASN A 24 -9.32 -22.98 -18.32
C ASN A 24 -9.44 -21.44 -18.23
N PRO A 25 -10.48 -20.91 -17.56
CA PRO A 25 -10.72 -19.47 -17.45
C PRO A 25 -9.64 -18.74 -16.63
N LEU A 26 -8.81 -19.48 -15.89
CA LEU A 26 -7.69 -18.92 -15.12
C LEU A 26 -6.38 -18.89 -15.92
N ALA A 27 -6.29 -19.62 -17.04
CA ALA A 27 -5.01 -19.94 -17.67
C ALA A 27 -4.59 -19.02 -18.83
N THR A 28 -5.50 -18.22 -19.41
CA THR A 28 -5.13 -17.44 -20.60
C THR A 28 -5.83 -16.09 -20.68
N THR A 29 -5.00 -15.03 -20.63
CA THR A 29 -4.91 -13.83 -21.50
C THR A 29 -6.20 -13.10 -21.95
N PRO A 30 -6.11 -11.82 -22.37
CA PRO A 30 -7.15 -10.80 -22.18
C PRO A 30 -8.58 -11.14 -22.60
N ALA A 31 -8.78 -12.02 -23.58
CA ALA A 31 -10.11 -12.43 -24.03
C ALA A 31 -10.99 -13.09 -22.93
N TYR A 32 -10.38 -13.67 -21.88
CA TYR A 32 -11.11 -14.29 -20.76
C TYR A 32 -10.87 -13.64 -19.40
N ALA A 33 -9.91 -12.70 -19.30
CA ALA A 33 -10.02 -11.67 -18.27
C ALA A 33 -11.28 -10.91 -18.63
N LYS A 34 -12.41 -11.26 -18.02
CA LYS A 34 -13.68 -10.62 -18.31
C LYS A 34 -13.39 -9.12 -18.21
N PHE A 35 -13.50 -8.40 -19.33
CA PHE A 35 -13.24 -6.96 -19.37
C PHE A 35 -14.42 -6.22 -18.74
N ASN A 36 -14.72 -6.58 -17.50
CA ASN A 36 -15.89 -6.15 -16.77
C ASN A 36 -15.51 -5.53 -15.43
N ASN A 37 -14.23 -5.13 -15.27
CA ASN A 37 -13.67 -4.57 -14.05
C ASN A 37 -14.01 -5.46 -12.84
N ARG A 38 -13.86 -6.78 -13.01
CA ARG A 38 -14.07 -7.77 -11.97
C ARG A 38 -12.92 -8.76 -11.91
N SER A 39 -12.31 -8.88 -10.74
CA SER A 39 -11.28 -9.88 -10.50
C SER A 39 -11.84 -11.30 -10.60
N SER A 40 -11.18 -12.14 -11.40
CA SER A 40 -11.53 -13.55 -11.59
C SER A 40 -10.67 -14.43 -10.68
N TYR A 41 -10.99 -14.43 -9.38
CA TYR A 41 -10.29 -15.27 -8.40
C TYR A 41 -10.81 -16.70 -8.36
N LEU A 42 -10.00 -17.59 -7.78
CA LEU A 42 -10.44 -18.95 -7.48
C LEU A 42 -11.58 -18.92 -6.45
N PRO A 43 -12.66 -19.67 -6.65
CA PRO A 43 -13.75 -19.71 -5.69
C PRO A 43 -13.30 -20.32 -4.37
N ALA A 44 -13.93 -19.91 -3.27
CA ALA A 44 -13.68 -20.44 -1.93
C ALA A 44 -13.92 -21.96 -1.79
N TRP A 45 -14.70 -22.54 -2.72
CA TRP A 45 -15.18 -23.90 -2.63
C TRP A 45 -14.36 -24.86 -3.51
N PRO A 46 -14.07 -26.08 -3.02
CA PRO A 46 -13.32 -27.06 -3.78
C PRO A 46 -14.08 -27.45 -5.06
N ILE A 47 -13.33 -27.73 -6.13
CA ILE A 47 -13.90 -28.25 -7.38
C ILE A 47 -14.44 -29.68 -7.12
N LYS A 48 -15.75 -29.76 -6.91
CA LYS A 48 -16.47 -31.00 -6.62
C LYS A 48 -16.47 -31.94 -7.83
N SER A 49 -16.70 -33.23 -7.57
CA SER A 49 -16.67 -34.28 -8.60
C SER A 49 -17.71 -34.08 -9.70
N TRP A 50 -18.87 -33.52 -9.38
CA TRP A 50 -19.95 -33.23 -10.33
C TRP A 50 -19.68 -32.00 -11.21
N HIS A 51 -18.75 -31.12 -10.83
CA HIS A 51 -18.28 -30.04 -11.70
C HIS A 51 -17.34 -30.57 -12.82
N ARG A 52 -17.28 -31.88 -13.03
CA ARG A 52 -16.40 -32.50 -14.03
C ARG A 52 -17.27 -33.12 -15.11
N GLN A 53 -17.15 -32.62 -16.34
CA GLN A 53 -17.73 -33.25 -17.52
C GLN A 53 -16.91 -34.50 -17.87
N GLY A 54 -17.40 -35.66 -17.42
CA GLY A 54 -16.77 -36.96 -17.63
C GLY A 54 -15.41 -37.11 -16.93
N LYS A 55 -14.56 -38.04 -17.42
CA LYS A 55 -13.27 -38.38 -16.78
C LYS A 55 -12.17 -37.31 -16.93
N ARG A 56 -12.39 -36.23 -17.71
CA ARG A 56 -11.26 -35.43 -18.27
C ARG A 56 -11.39 -33.90 -18.23
N LEU A 57 -12.56 -33.30 -17.98
CA LEU A 57 -12.70 -31.83 -18.10
C LEU A 57 -13.49 -31.25 -16.92
N VAL A 58 -13.04 -30.09 -16.41
CA VAL A 58 -13.79 -29.29 -15.43
C VAL A 58 -14.77 -28.38 -16.16
N ASP A 59 -16.03 -28.38 -15.72
CA ASP A 59 -17.09 -27.46 -16.14
C ASP A 59 -17.00 -26.17 -15.31
N TRP A 60 -16.18 -25.25 -15.79
CA TRP A 60 -15.96 -23.98 -15.11
C TRP A 60 -17.21 -23.13 -14.91
N PRO A 61 -18.13 -22.99 -15.90
CA PRO A 61 -19.41 -22.35 -15.67
C PRO A 61 -20.15 -22.89 -14.45
N GLN A 62 -20.21 -24.21 -14.24
CA GLN A 62 -20.82 -24.79 -13.04
C GLN A 62 -20.03 -24.49 -11.77
N VAL A 63 -18.70 -24.52 -11.81
CA VAL A 63 -17.84 -24.16 -10.67
C VAL A 63 -18.12 -22.73 -10.20
N PHE A 64 -18.31 -21.79 -11.13
CA PHE A 64 -18.59 -20.38 -10.82
C PHE A 64 -20.09 -20.07 -10.60
N ALA A 65 -21.01 -20.89 -11.12
CA ALA A 65 -22.46 -20.71 -10.94
C ALA A 65 -22.99 -21.34 -9.64
N ALA A 66 -22.41 -22.47 -9.21
CA ALA A 66 -22.77 -23.11 -7.94
C ALA A 66 -22.40 -22.25 -6.72
N THR A 67 -21.50 -21.31 -6.93
CA THR A 67 -21.21 -20.25 -5.99
C THR A 67 -22.15 -19.09 -6.30
N ASN A 68 -23.15 -18.83 -5.46
CA ASN A 68 -23.81 -17.51 -5.31
C ASN A 68 -22.81 -16.40 -4.88
N CYS A 69 -21.53 -16.60 -5.16
CA CYS A 69 -20.44 -15.70 -4.86
C CYS A 69 -20.54 -14.57 -5.87
N GLU A 70 -21.10 -13.46 -5.40
CA GLU A 70 -20.59 -12.16 -5.80
C GLU A 70 -19.06 -12.23 -5.94
N PRO A 71 -18.47 -11.56 -6.93
CA PRO A 71 -17.02 -11.50 -7.09
C PRO A 71 -16.44 -10.92 -5.80
N THR A 72 -16.12 -11.78 -4.85
CA THR A 72 -15.42 -11.39 -3.66
C THR A 72 -14.07 -10.98 -4.15
N ASN A 73 -13.64 -9.78 -3.81
CA ASN A 73 -12.26 -9.31 -3.98
C ASN A 73 -11.27 -10.19 -3.20
N GLN A 74 -11.58 -11.43 -2.89
CA GLN A 74 -10.81 -12.38 -2.10
C GLN A 74 -9.97 -13.25 -3.04
N PRO A 75 -8.66 -13.00 -3.16
CA PRO A 75 -7.79 -13.78 -4.04
C PRO A 75 -7.62 -15.24 -3.61
N PHE A 76 -7.70 -15.51 -2.29
CA PHE A 76 -7.43 -16.82 -1.73
C PHE A 76 -8.67 -17.39 -1.05
N ALA A 77 -9.10 -18.56 -1.53
CA ALA A 77 -10.26 -19.29 -1.03
C ALA A 77 -10.32 -19.43 0.50
N GLU A 78 -9.19 -19.80 1.10
CA GLU A 78 -9.10 -20.13 2.52
C GLU A 78 -8.96 -18.90 3.43
N ASN A 79 -8.42 -17.79 2.91
CA ASN A 79 -8.19 -16.58 3.68
C ASN A 79 -9.23 -15.50 3.37
N LYS A 80 -10.25 -15.40 4.24
CA LYS A 80 -11.34 -14.42 4.13
C LYS A 80 -10.91 -12.96 4.41
N TYR A 81 -9.78 -12.78 5.08
CA TYR A 81 -9.28 -11.47 5.49
C TYR A 81 -8.47 -10.79 4.38
N THR A 82 -7.79 -11.58 3.54
CA THR A 82 -7.10 -11.02 2.37
C THR A 82 -8.11 -10.61 1.31
N ARG A 83 -8.17 -9.31 1.03
CA ARG A 83 -8.98 -8.72 -0.02
C ARG A 83 -8.14 -7.82 -0.91
N SER A 84 -8.44 -7.84 -2.19
CA SER A 84 -7.87 -6.97 -3.21
C SER A 84 -8.45 -5.57 -3.03
N ASN A 85 -7.55 -4.59 -2.96
CA ASN A 85 -7.95 -3.18 -2.89
C ASN A 85 -8.56 -2.76 -4.24
N ARG A 86 -9.50 -1.83 -4.19
CA ARG A 86 -10.15 -1.27 -5.39
C ARG A 86 -9.24 -0.25 -6.06
N LEU A 87 -9.27 -0.21 -7.38
CA LEU A 87 -8.51 0.73 -8.18
C LEU A 87 -9.17 2.12 -8.16
N ILE A 88 -8.34 3.16 -8.12
CA ILE A 88 -8.79 4.54 -8.35
C ILE A 88 -9.02 4.70 -9.85
N GLY A 89 -10.29 4.91 -10.24
CA GLY A 89 -10.68 5.10 -11.63
C GLY A 89 -10.02 6.34 -12.24
N ALA A 90 -9.91 6.37 -13.57
CA ALA A 90 -9.32 7.51 -14.28
C ALA A 90 -10.09 8.81 -14.03
N ASP A 91 -11.43 8.72 -13.94
CA ASP A 91 -12.30 9.87 -13.73
C ASP A 91 -12.09 10.46 -12.31
N LEU A 92 -12.02 9.59 -11.30
CA LEU A 92 -11.72 9.97 -9.93
C LEU A 92 -10.32 10.58 -9.79
N LYS A 93 -9.32 10.00 -10.49
CA LYS A 93 -7.96 10.57 -10.55
C LYS A 93 -7.97 11.96 -11.17
N ALA A 94 -8.70 12.16 -12.27
CA ALA A 94 -8.83 13.46 -12.92
C ALA A 94 -9.52 14.49 -12.01
N ALA A 95 -10.56 14.09 -11.28
CA ALA A 95 -11.26 14.94 -10.32
C ALA A 95 -10.35 15.40 -9.18
N LEU A 96 -9.57 14.48 -8.59
CA LEU A 96 -8.59 14.81 -7.54
C LEU A 96 -7.57 15.84 -8.03
N LEU A 97 -7.01 15.64 -9.23
CA LEU A 97 -6.02 16.56 -9.80
C LEU A 97 -6.62 17.92 -10.16
N ALA A 98 -7.87 17.94 -10.64
CA ALA A 98 -8.58 19.18 -10.95
C ALA A 98 -8.95 20.00 -9.70
N GLU A 99 -9.05 19.36 -8.53
CA GLU A 99 -9.25 20.07 -7.26
C GLU A 99 -7.95 20.49 -6.61
N LEU A 100 -6.89 19.68 -6.75
CA LEU A 100 -5.54 20.09 -6.37
C LEU A 100 -5.11 21.35 -7.13
N SER A 101 -5.40 21.44 -8.43
CA SER A 101 -5.08 22.65 -9.22
C SER A 101 -5.90 23.88 -8.82
N LYS A 102 -7.03 23.70 -8.14
CA LYS A 102 -7.82 24.79 -7.51
C LYS A 102 -7.27 25.21 -6.15
N GLY A 103 -6.23 24.54 -5.64
CA GLY A 103 -5.59 24.83 -4.36
C GLY A 103 -6.16 24.05 -3.16
N ALA A 104 -6.90 22.96 -3.38
CA ALA A 104 -7.34 22.09 -2.29
C ALA A 104 -6.13 21.36 -1.66
N THR A 105 -6.12 21.21 -0.33
CA THR A 105 -5.09 20.44 0.37
C THR A 105 -5.34 18.93 0.29
N SER A 106 -4.29 18.13 0.42
CA SER A 106 -4.39 16.66 0.42
C SER A 106 -5.38 16.13 1.46
N GLN A 107 -5.46 16.78 2.63
CA GLN A 107 -6.42 16.47 3.68
C GLN A 107 -7.87 16.74 3.25
N GLN A 108 -8.16 17.89 2.64
CA GLN A 108 -9.51 18.22 2.16
C GLN A 108 -9.97 17.21 1.09
N LEU A 109 -9.06 16.83 0.18
CA LEU A 109 -9.32 15.80 -0.82
C LEU A 109 -9.58 14.44 -0.16
N SER A 110 -8.79 14.09 0.86
CA SER A 110 -8.95 12.85 1.63
C SER A 110 -10.34 12.76 2.27
N PHE A 111 -10.76 13.80 2.99
CA PHE A 111 -12.09 13.84 3.61
C PHE A 111 -13.23 13.83 2.60
N LYS A 112 -13.10 14.59 1.51
CA LYS A 112 -14.14 14.68 0.48
C LYS A 112 -14.36 13.37 -0.26
N TYR A 113 -13.27 12.68 -0.63
CA TYR A 113 -13.32 11.48 -1.43
C TYR A 113 -13.26 10.18 -0.61
N GLY A 114 -13.05 10.26 0.71
CA GLY A 114 -12.98 9.09 1.58
C GLY A 114 -11.76 8.20 1.28
N ILE A 115 -10.63 8.80 0.89
CA ILE A 115 -9.38 8.12 0.51
C ILE A 115 -8.30 8.54 1.50
N ALA A 116 -7.49 7.62 2.01
CA ALA A 116 -6.45 7.97 2.98
C ALA A 116 -5.45 9.02 2.43
N VAL A 117 -5.04 9.99 3.25
CA VAL A 117 -4.07 11.05 2.89
C VAL A 117 -2.83 10.53 2.15
N PRO A 118 -2.08 9.53 2.67
CA PRO A 118 -0.89 9.01 1.97
C PRO A 118 -1.22 8.40 0.59
N ARG A 119 -2.43 7.89 0.40
CA ARG A 119 -2.88 7.34 -0.88
C ARG A 119 -3.20 8.46 -1.89
N VAL A 120 -3.74 9.58 -1.43
CA VAL A 120 -3.94 10.79 -2.25
C VAL A 120 -2.59 11.36 -2.69
N GLU A 121 -1.64 11.53 -1.76
CA GLU A 121 -0.28 11.99 -2.08
C GLU A 121 0.43 11.09 -3.10
N ALA A 122 0.30 9.77 -2.94
CA ALA A 122 0.87 8.81 -3.89
C ALA A 122 0.28 9.00 -5.30
N VAL A 123 -1.02 9.26 -5.43
CA VAL A 123 -1.65 9.55 -6.73
C VAL A 123 -1.10 10.82 -7.36
N ILE A 124 -0.87 11.85 -6.56
CA ILE A 124 -0.28 13.13 -7.02
C ILE A 124 1.14 12.90 -7.53
N ARG A 125 2.01 12.27 -6.73
CA ARG A 125 3.39 11.96 -7.13
C ARG A 125 3.46 11.06 -8.38
N LEU A 126 2.60 10.04 -8.45
CA LEU A 126 2.53 9.18 -9.63
C LEU A 126 2.05 9.95 -10.88
N ASN A 127 1.28 11.01 -10.70
CA ASN A 127 0.87 11.87 -11.81
C ASN A 127 2.01 12.77 -12.30
N GLU A 128 2.82 13.32 -11.40
CA GLU A 128 4.04 14.07 -11.75
C GLU A 128 5.01 13.21 -12.56
N VAL A 129 5.29 11.99 -12.07
CA VAL A 129 6.14 11.02 -12.80
C VAL A 129 5.53 10.65 -14.15
N HIS A 130 4.20 10.52 -14.23
CA HIS A 130 3.53 10.25 -15.51
C HIS A 130 3.73 11.38 -16.51
N GLN A 131 3.57 12.64 -16.10
CA GLN A 131 3.79 13.82 -16.94
C GLN A 131 5.26 13.92 -17.39
N ASP A 132 6.20 13.60 -16.51
CA ASP A 132 7.64 13.53 -16.84
C ASP A 132 7.95 12.45 -17.88
N LEU A 133 7.30 11.29 -17.80
CA LEU A 133 7.46 10.21 -18.77
C LEU A 133 6.79 10.54 -20.11
N GLU A 134 5.65 11.23 -20.08
CA GLU A 134 4.97 11.72 -21.28
C GLU A 134 5.79 12.78 -22.00
N SER A 135 6.35 13.77 -21.30
CA SER A 135 7.20 14.81 -21.89
C SER A 135 8.46 14.23 -22.55
N LYS A 136 9.00 13.13 -21.99
CA LYS A 136 10.13 12.39 -22.53
C LYS A 136 9.75 11.36 -23.60
N ASN A 137 8.46 11.22 -23.94
CA ASN A 137 7.93 10.18 -24.84
C ASN A 137 8.35 8.74 -24.47
N ALA A 138 8.55 8.49 -23.17
CA ALA A 138 9.01 7.19 -22.66
C ALA A 138 7.86 6.15 -22.53
N ILE A 139 6.60 6.57 -22.70
CA ILE A 139 5.44 5.69 -22.59
C ILE A 139 5.22 4.91 -23.90
N THR A 140 5.65 3.65 -23.91
CA THR A 140 5.49 2.76 -25.06
C THR A 140 4.05 2.29 -25.26
N THR A 141 3.72 1.85 -26.48
CA THR A 141 2.40 1.29 -26.82
C THR A 141 2.07 0.02 -26.03
N GLU A 142 3.08 -0.82 -25.78
CA GLU A 142 2.94 -2.05 -24.98
C GLU A 142 2.62 -1.74 -23.51
N MET A 143 3.21 -0.69 -22.93
CA MET A 143 2.85 -0.22 -21.58
C MET A 143 1.37 0.21 -21.52
N LYS A 144 0.88 0.91 -22.55
CA LYS A 144 -0.54 1.30 -22.62
C LYS A 144 -1.47 0.09 -22.73
N LYS A 145 -1.08 -0.94 -23.49
CA LYS A 145 -1.82 -2.21 -23.58
C LYS A 145 -1.84 -2.93 -22.22
N MET A 146 -0.69 -3.01 -21.55
CA MET A 146 -0.58 -3.60 -20.22
C MET A 146 -1.46 -2.87 -19.21
N ALA A 147 -1.41 -1.54 -19.16
CA ALA A 147 -2.23 -0.73 -18.27
C ALA A 147 -3.74 -0.96 -18.50
N ARG A 148 -4.17 -1.04 -19.76
CA ARG A 148 -5.56 -1.36 -20.13
C ARG A 148 -5.97 -2.74 -19.64
N HIS A 149 -5.11 -3.74 -19.79
CA HIS A 149 -5.39 -5.10 -19.33
C HIS A 149 -5.44 -5.18 -17.80
N MET A 150 -4.50 -4.53 -17.10
CA MET A 150 -4.50 -4.50 -15.64
C MET A 150 -5.75 -3.80 -15.10
N ARG A 151 -6.13 -2.65 -15.67
CA ARG A 151 -7.34 -1.93 -15.27
C ARG A 151 -8.58 -2.82 -15.35
N ALA A 152 -8.72 -3.59 -16.43
CA ALA A 152 -9.86 -4.49 -16.61
C ALA A 152 -9.88 -5.70 -15.63
N MET A 153 -8.75 -6.05 -15.03
CA MET A 153 -8.65 -7.16 -14.07
C MET A 153 -9.06 -6.78 -12.65
N PHE A 154 -9.00 -5.49 -12.30
CA PHE A 154 -9.27 -5.01 -10.95
C PHE A 154 -10.61 -4.29 -10.87
N ASP A 155 -11.23 -4.39 -9.70
CA ASP A 155 -12.47 -3.69 -9.40
C ASP A 155 -12.17 -2.20 -9.17
N GLU A 156 -12.86 -1.34 -9.89
CA GLU A 156 -12.74 0.12 -9.74
C GLU A 156 -13.67 0.65 -8.63
N ILE A 157 -13.25 1.74 -7.98
CA ILE A 157 -14.09 2.48 -7.04
C ILE A 157 -15.25 3.09 -7.83
N ARG A 158 -16.48 2.80 -7.40
CA ARG A 158 -17.69 3.38 -7.97
C ARG A 158 -17.90 4.79 -7.44
N THR A 159 -18.08 5.73 -8.35
CA THR A 159 -18.40 7.12 -8.06
C THR A 159 -19.87 7.40 -8.36
N ASP A 160 -20.46 8.31 -7.60
CA ASP A 160 -21.78 8.86 -7.83
C ASP A 160 -21.78 9.83 -9.04
N GLN A 161 -22.94 10.45 -9.30
CA GLN A 161 -23.10 11.45 -10.38
C GLN A 161 -22.22 12.70 -10.20
N ASN A 162 -21.76 12.96 -8.97
CA ASN A 162 -20.92 14.10 -8.62
C ASN A 162 -19.42 13.75 -8.65
N GLY A 163 -19.06 12.52 -9.00
CA GLY A 163 -17.68 12.04 -9.05
C GLY A 163 -17.10 11.65 -7.68
N VAL A 164 -17.92 11.58 -6.64
CA VAL A 164 -17.54 11.18 -5.27
C VAL A 164 -17.81 9.69 -5.08
N PRO A 165 -16.93 8.92 -4.43
CA PRO A 165 -17.18 7.51 -4.13
C PRO A 165 -18.52 7.30 -3.40
N GLU A 166 -19.31 6.32 -3.85
CA GLU A 166 -20.62 5.99 -3.24
C GLU A 166 -20.50 5.55 -1.77
N ARG A 167 -19.32 5.05 -1.39
CA ARG A 167 -18.98 4.62 -0.04
C ARG A 167 -17.55 5.07 0.27
N PRO A 168 -17.23 5.36 1.55
CA PRO A 168 -15.85 5.61 1.95
C PRO A 168 -14.98 4.42 1.51
N VAL A 169 -13.86 4.73 0.87
CA VAL A 169 -12.97 3.74 0.26
C VAL A 169 -12.04 3.17 1.32
N ASP A 170 -11.44 4.07 2.10
CA ASP A 170 -10.54 3.78 3.20
C ASP A 170 -11.16 4.31 4.51
N ASP A 171 -10.77 3.75 5.65
CA ASP A 171 -11.15 4.28 6.96
C ASP A 171 -10.19 5.40 7.36
N LEU A 172 -10.72 6.63 7.43
CA LEU A 172 -9.95 7.82 7.74
C LEU A 172 -9.65 7.98 9.24
N THR A 173 -10.22 7.11 10.08
CA THR A 173 -10.08 7.16 11.54
C THR A 173 -9.09 6.14 12.11
N GLU A 174 -8.41 5.39 11.23
CA GLU A 174 -7.42 4.41 11.63
C GLU A 174 -6.18 5.08 12.25
N ILE A 175 -5.90 4.73 13.51
CA ILE A 175 -4.68 5.10 14.20
C ILE A 175 -3.84 3.84 14.49
N PRO A 176 -2.49 3.93 14.39
CA PRO A 176 -1.63 2.82 14.76
C PRO A 176 -1.75 2.54 16.26
N ILE A 177 -1.91 1.27 16.63
CA ILE A 177 -2.11 0.87 18.03
C ILE A 177 -0.77 0.95 18.77
N PRO A 178 -0.61 1.84 19.77
CA PRO A 178 0.61 1.93 20.56
C PRO A 178 0.71 0.73 21.52
N LYS A 179 1.93 0.40 21.98
CA LYS A 179 2.19 -0.81 22.79
C LYS A 179 1.47 -0.77 24.14
N GLU A 180 1.32 0.43 24.69
CA GLU A 180 0.71 0.70 25.98
C GLU A 180 -0.75 0.24 26.03
N VAL A 181 -1.49 0.43 24.91
CA VAL A 181 -2.91 0.06 24.77
C VAL A 181 -3.11 -1.46 24.63
N GLN A 182 -2.08 -2.20 24.24
CA GLN A 182 -2.19 -3.67 24.07
C GLN A 182 -2.34 -4.40 25.41
N THR A 183 -1.94 -3.76 26.52
CA THR A 183 -2.07 -4.31 27.87
C THR A 183 -3.41 -3.92 28.50
N GLN A 184 -4.12 -4.91 29.05
CA GLN A 184 -5.36 -4.67 29.78
C GLN A 184 -5.05 -4.09 31.17
N ARG A 185 -5.68 -2.97 31.52
CA ARG A 185 -5.60 -2.35 32.85
C ARG A 185 -7.00 -2.15 33.40
N PHE A 186 -7.16 -2.42 34.69
CA PHE A 186 -8.41 -2.20 35.41
C PHE A 186 -8.12 -1.24 36.56
N GLN A 187 -8.92 -0.17 36.67
CA GLN A 187 -8.84 0.78 37.77
C GLN A 187 -10.18 0.80 38.49
N SER A 188 -10.14 0.67 39.81
CA SER A 188 -11.31 0.91 40.66
C SER A 188 -11.50 2.42 40.83
N ILE A 189 -12.70 2.88 40.50
CA ILE A 189 -13.12 4.27 40.52
C ILE A 189 -14.38 4.35 41.40
N ALA A 190 -14.63 5.50 42.03
CA ALA A 190 -15.86 5.69 42.80
C ALA A 190 -17.10 5.58 41.90
N GLU A 191 -18.20 5.03 42.40
CA GLU A 191 -19.41 4.78 41.59
C GLU A 191 -19.98 6.06 40.95
N SER A 192 -19.73 7.22 41.54
CA SER A 192 -20.18 8.52 41.05
C SER A 192 -19.20 9.24 40.13
N GLU A 193 -17.98 8.74 39.95
CA GLU A 193 -16.94 9.43 39.17
C GLU A 193 -17.02 9.04 37.68
N PRO A 194 -17.15 10.02 36.76
CA PRO A 194 -17.23 9.73 35.34
C PRO A 194 -15.85 9.33 34.80
N PHE A 195 -15.82 8.33 33.92
CA PHE A 195 -14.59 7.85 33.30
C PHE A 195 -14.65 7.99 31.77
N GLY A 196 -13.82 8.88 31.22
CA GLY A 196 -13.79 9.18 29.79
C GLY A 196 -12.53 8.71 29.07
N PRO A 197 -12.48 8.83 27.72
CA PRO A 197 -11.30 8.51 26.92
C PRO A 197 -10.04 9.31 27.30
N VAL A 198 -10.22 10.55 27.76
CA VAL A 198 -9.11 11.41 28.21
C VAL A 198 -8.49 10.88 29.50
N ASP A 199 -9.30 10.36 30.41
CA ASP A 199 -8.81 9.80 31.68
C ASP A 199 -8.18 8.43 31.46
N ALA A 200 -8.74 7.62 30.55
CA ALA A 200 -8.09 6.39 30.07
C ALA A 200 -6.70 6.65 29.47
N ALA A 201 -6.56 7.69 28.65
CA ALA A 201 -5.28 8.07 28.06
C ALA A 201 -4.25 8.48 29.14
N LYS A 202 -4.67 9.23 30.16
CA LYS A 202 -3.81 9.59 31.31
C LYS A 202 -3.31 8.36 32.06
N ILE A 203 -4.17 7.36 32.31
CA ILE A 203 -3.78 6.11 33.00
C ILE A 203 -2.77 5.31 32.19
N LEU A 204 -2.96 5.28 30.87
CA LEU A 204 -2.04 4.61 29.96
C LEU A 204 -0.74 5.39 29.73
N GLY A 205 -0.70 6.69 30.08
CA GLY A 205 0.44 7.57 29.88
C GLY A 205 0.61 7.99 28.42
N ILE A 206 -0.48 8.00 27.64
CA ILE A 206 -0.48 8.33 26.21
C ILE A 206 -1.39 9.52 25.93
N GLU A 207 -1.27 10.06 24.72
CA GLU A 207 -2.18 11.08 24.22
C GLU A 207 -3.54 10.48 23.86
N PRO A 208 -4.65 11.24 23.99
CA PRO A 208 -5.95 10.79 23.55
C PRO A 208 -6.00 10.47 22.06
N ALA A 209 -6.78 9.45 21.68
CA ALA A 209 -6.90 8.97 20.29
C ALA A 209 -7.26 10.08 19.28
N ALA A 210 -8.14 11.02 19.66
CA ALA A 210 -8.53 12.14 18.82
C ALA A 210 -7.33 13.05 18.49
N VAL A 211 -6.49 13.37 19.48
CA VAL A 211 -5.29 14.20 19.29
C VAL A 211 -4.26 13.49 18.42
N THR A 212 -4.08 12.18 18.61
CA THR A 212 -3.17 11.38 17.77
C THR A 212 -3.64 11.31 16.32
N LEU A 213 -4.94 11.20 16.08
CA LEU A 213 -5.54 11.22 14.75
C LEU A 213 -5.32 12.59 14.09
N GLU A 214 -5.60 13.68 14.80
CA GLU A 214 -5.37 15.03 14.31
C GLU A 214 -3.91 15.24 13.88
N LYS A 215 -2.95 14.80 14.70
CA LYS A 215 -1.52 14.85 14.36
C LYS A 215 -1.19 14.06 13.09
N LEU A 216 -1.70 12.83 12.95
CA LEU A 216 -1.47 12.02 11.75
C LEU A 216 -2.09 12.65 10.50
N THR A 217 -3.26 13.28 10.64
CA THR A 217 -3.89 14.00 9.53
C THR A 217 -3.09 15.25 9.13
N GLN A 218 -2.55 15.98 10.11
CA GLN A 218 -1.74 17.18 9.88
C GLN A 218 -0.34 16.87 9.32
N GLU A 219 0.32 15.84 9.84
CA GLU A 219 1.65 15.42 9.39
C GLU A 219 1.65 14.96 7.93
N GLY A 220 0.50 14.48 7.42
CA GLY A 220 0.31 14.03 6.04
C GLY A 220 0.45 15.12 4.96
N ASP A 221 0.72 16.38 5.29
CA ASP A 221 1.17 17.41 4.34
C ASP A 221 2.72 17.41 4.25
N HIS A 222 3.31 16.25 3.93
CA HIS A 222 4.76 15.99 3.94
C HIS A 222 5.57 16.75 2.87
N HIS A 223 4.96 17.68 2.14
CA HIS A 223 5.60 18.43 1.06
C HIS A 223 6.12 19.83 1.45
N ALA A 224 5.84 20.34 2.65
CA ALA A 224 6.27 21.69 3.03
C ALA A 224 7.00 21.81 4.37
N GLU A 225 6.69 21.00 5.39
CA GLU A 225 7.14 21.31 6.75
C GLU A 225 7.68 20.09 7.50
N GLY A 226 8.78 19.52 7.00
CA GLY A 226 9.73 18.87 7.89
C GLY A 226 10.25 19.93 8.87
N SER A 227 9.70 19.93 10.08
CA SER A 227 10.04 20.79 11.22
C SER A 227 11.45 21.37 11.12
N THR A 228 11.56 22.62 10.67
CA THR A 228 12.80 23.37 10.70
C THR A 228 13.07 23.77 12.14
N LYS A 229 13.43 22.81 13.01
CA LYS A 229 14.45 23.14 14.00
C LYS A 229 15.68 23.44 13.15
N LYS A 230 15.89 24.73 12.87
CA LYS A 230 17.07 25.23 12.19
C LYS A 230 18.25 24.85 13.07
N GLU A 231 18.78 23.65 12.88
CA GLU A 231 20.13 23.34 13.34
C GLU A 231 21.01 24.41 12.71
N VAL A 232 21.71 25.17 13.55
CA VAL A 232 22.61 26.23 13.11
C VAL A 232 23.75 25.53 12.37
N SER A 233 23.60 25.44 11.05
CA SER A 233 24.60 24.85 10.17
C SER A 233 25.19 25.93 9.30
N PHE A 234 26.51 26.05 9.28
CA PHE A 234 27.22 26.96 8.40
C PHE A 234 27.97 26.18 7.33
N ILE A 235 28.04 26.75 6.13
CA ILE A 235 28.80 26.20 5.00
C ILE A 235 30.04 27.09 4.86
N ALA A 236 31.23 26.49 4.86
CA ALA A 236 32.47 27.23 4.69
C ALA A 236 32.61 27.77 3.26
N PRO A 237 33.30 28.92 3.05
CA PRO A 237 33.53 29.45 1.71
C PRO A 237 34.38 28.48 0.86
N GLN A 238 33.95 28.23 -0.38
CA GLN A 238 34.67 27.35 -1.32
C GLN A 238 35.72 28.15 -2.09
N LEU A 239 36.98 27.73 -2.04
CA LEU A 239 38.06 28.34 -2.82
C LEU A 239 38.14 27.75 -4.23
N GLU A 240 38.69 28.51 -5.18
CA GLU A 240 38.89 28.06 -6.56
C GLU A 240 39.83 26.83 -6.59
N GLY A 241 39.33 25.71 -7.11
CA GLY A 241 40.03 24.42 -7.17
C GLY A 241 39.54 23.37 -6.18
N GLU A 242 38.69 23.72 -5.22
CA GLU A 242 38.12 22.78 -4.26
C GLU A 242 36.96 21.98 -4.87
N ARG A 243 36.93 20.66 -4.61
CA ARG A 243 35.93 19.73 -5.17
C ARG A 243 34.70 19.51 -4.28
N SER A 244 34.74 19.92 -3.02
CA SER A 244 33.74 19.58 -2.02
C SER A 244 33.47 20.75 -1.08
N LEU A 245 32.20 20.93 -0.73
CA LEU A 245 31.76 21.89 0.28
C LEU A 245 31.79 21.26 1.67
N PHE A 246 32.34 21.98 2.64
CA PHE A 246 32.30 21.58 4.04
C PHE A 246 31.11 22.22 4.74
N ARG A 247 30.19 21.38 5.22
CA ARG A 247 29.06 21.77 6.04
C ARG A 247 29.37 21.43 7.49
N PHE A 248 29.30 22.44 8.36
CA PHE A 248 29.44 22.28 9.80
C PHE A 248 28.07 22.45 10.45
N THR A 249 27.73 21.54 11.34
CA THR A 249 26.47 21.49 12.07
C THR A 249 26.79 21.57 13.54
N ASP A 250 26.23 22.57 14.23
CA ASP A 250 26.41 22.68 15.68
C ASP A 250 25.79 21.47 16.38
N ALA A 251 26.51 20.92 17.36
CA ALA A 251 26.12 19.69 18.01
C ALA A 251 26.64 19.62 19.45
N LYS A 252 25.77 19.19 20.37
CA LYS A 252 26.04 19.21 21.81
C LYS A 252 27.12 18.20 22.20
N VAL A 253 28.13 18.66 22.95
CA VAL A 253 29.19 17.80 23.53
C VAL A 253 28.56 16.66 24.34
N GLY A 254 29.04 15.43 24.13
CA GLY A 254 28.53 14.20 24.75
C GLY A 254 27.54 13.42 23.87
N ASN A 255 26.95 14.05 22.85
CA ASN A 255 26.04 13.41 21.90
C ASN A 255 26.64 13.22 20.49
N VAL A 256 27.93 13.50 20.33
CA VAL A 256 28.62 13.57 19.03
C VAL A 256 29.88 12.71 19.06
N GLY A 257 30.17 12.04 17.94
CA GLY A 257 31.38 11.23 17.71
C GLY A 257 31.24 9.78 18.18
N TYR A 258 31.81 8.81 17.45
CA TYR A 258 31.64 7.40 17.77
C TYR A 258 32.04 7.05 19.21
N ARG A 259 31.16 6.35 19.94
CA ARG A 259 31.42 5.95 21.33
C ARG A 259 32.61 4.99 21.41
N TYR A 260 33.54 5.29 22.30
CA TYR A 260 34.64 4.38 22.64
C TYR A 260 34.08 3.10 23.28
N GLY A 261 34.65 1.94 22.90
CA GLY A 261 34.26 0.64 23.45
C GLY A 261 32.92 0.08 22.92
N ALA A 262 32.30 0.72 21.91
CA ALA A 262 31.13 0.15 21.25
C ALA A 262 31.47 -1.18 20.58
N SER A 263 30.66 -2.22 20.84
CA SER A 263 30.84 -3.54 20.23
C SER A 263 30.63 -3.45 18.72
N ARG A 264 31.53 -4.06 17.94
CA ARG A 264 31.33 -4.19 16.49
C ARG A 264 30.30 -5.27 16.22
N ASP A 265 29.18 -4.87 15.61
CA ASP A 265 28.10 -5.79 15.24
C ASP A 265 28.38 -6.54 13.92
N ASP A 266 29.55 -6.33 13.29
CA ASP A 266 29.92 -6.85 11.97
C ASP A 266 29.78 -8.37 11.84
N ARG A 267 30.02 -9.11 12.92
CA ARG A 267 29.93 -10.58 12.99
C ARG A 267 28.57 -11.10 13.46
N LYS A 268 27.67 -10.23 13.92
CA LYS A 268 26.35 -10.63 14.42
C LYS A 268 25.40 -10.85 13.24
N HIS A 269 24.50 -11.83 13.36
CA HIS A 269 23.49 -12.11 12.32
C HIS A 269 22.57 -10.90 12.08
N ALA A 270 22.18 -10.19 13.14
CA ALA A 270 21.36 -8.98 13.07
C ALA A 270 22.20 -7.70 12.87
N ARG A 271 23.23 -7.75 12.01
CA ARG A 271 24.04 -6.56 11.70
C ARG A 271 23.20 -5.50 10.99
N ARG A 272 23.48 -4.24 11.30
CA ARG A 272 22.82 -3.09 10.65
C ARG A 272 23.28 -2.98 9.20
N VAL A 273 22.36 -2.65 8.30
CA VAL A 273 22.63 -2.40 6.88
C VAL A 273 21.99 -1.08 6.50
N ARG A 274 22.70 -0.26 5.72
CA ARG A 274 22.18 1.00 5.18
C ARG A 274 22.38 1.08 3.69
N PHE A 275 21.62 1.96 3.07
CA PHE A 275 21.76 2.30 1.66
C PHE A 275 22.16 3.77 1.56
N LEU A 276 23.21 4.04 0.80
CA LEU A 276 23.62 5.39 0.44
C LEU A 276 22.60 6.03 -0.53
N PRO A 277 22.60 7.36 -0.70
CA PRO A 277 21.71 8.03 -1.65
C PRO A 277 21.83 7.55 -3.10
N ASN A 278 22.97 6.97 -3.47
CA ASN A 278 23.20 6.35 -4.78
C ASN A 278 22.72 4.89 -4.87
N GLY A 279 22.12 4.35 -3.81
CA GLY A 279 21.61 2.98 -3.74
C GLY A 279 22.64 1.91 -3.35
N HIS A 280 23.91 2.27 -3.11
CA HIS A 280 24.91 1.29 -2.67
C HIS A 280 24.69 0.88 -1.22
N MET A 281 24.74 -0.44 -0.98
CA MET A 281 24.67 -1.03 0.35
C MET A 281 25.97 -0.79 1.12
N THR A 282 25.87 -0.24 2.32
CA THR A 282 26.99 -0.02 3.24
C THR A 282 26.69 -0.56 4.63
N TYR A 283 27.74 -0.97 5.33
CA TYR A 283 27.65 -1.33 6.74
C TYR A 283 27.96 -0.07 7.57
N PRO A 284 26.99 0.47 8.32
CA PRO A 284 27.23 1.65 9.14
C PRO A 284 28.20 1.31 10.28
N LEU A 285 29.02 2.27 10.64
CA LEU A 285 29.79 2.20 11.88
C LEU A 285 28.84 2.19 13.10
N PRO A 286 29.29 1.67 14.27
CA PRO A 286 28.45 1.58 15.46
C PRO A 286 27.95 2.97 15.88
N GLU A 287 26.64 3.21 15.74
CA GLU A 287 26.04 4.47 16.14
C GLU A 287 25.64 4.49 17.61
N HIS A 288 25.51 5.70 18.14
CA HIS A 288 24.91 5.98 19.44
C HIS A 288 23.53 5.32 19.56
N SER A 289 23.35 4.51 20.60
CA SER A 289 22.06 4.24 21.22
C SER A 289 21.90 5.10 22.47
#